data_AF-A0A5C3E6H2-F1
#
_entry.id   AF-A0A5C3E6H2-F1
#
_cell.length_a   1.000
_cell.length_b   1.000
_cell.length_c   1.000
_cell.angle_alpha   90.00
_cell.angle_beta   90.00
_cell.angle_gamma   90.00
#
_symmetry.space_group_name_H-M   'P 1'
#
loop_
_entity.id
_entity.type
_entity.pdbx_description
1 polymer ?
#
loop_
_entity_poly.entity_id
_entity_poly.type
_entity_poly.pdbx_seq_one_letter_code
_entity_poly.pdbx_strand_id
1 'polypeptide(L)'
;MESKLAALKVPELKSLLTAAGLAISGNKPDLIQRLLENPAATASLGGGEPAPAAAPAPVAEPASASVPNATPAAANTAAATPAAATTTTTTQSITTESNSNADAPTTSSDNNGTTTAAGPSEEERRQALIAELEKRKARAAKFGQPLGEVERKLERAIKFGLDASDEADVAKLGQALGTQRNQKKSSGEKSNKNVEAKPEKQDKPVETEEEKQARLAQLEAEKEKARKRAERFGLVPKEESAEEMEKKRKREAKFNGGEEKKIKT
;
A
#
# COMPACT_ATOMS: atom_id res chain seq x y z
N MET A 1 13.86 -16.16 -32.78
CA MET A 1 14.61 -15.53 -31.66
C MET A 1 13.68 -15.17 -30.52
N GLU A 2 12.65 -14.35 -30.76
CA GLU A 2 11.67 -13.88 -29.77
C GLU A 2 11.16 -14.94 -28.77
N SER A 3 10.71 -16.11 -29.23
CA SER A 3 10.17 -17.16 -28.35
C SER A 3 11.17 -17.65 -27.28
N LYS A 4 12.49 -17.62 -27.57
CA LYS A 4 13.53 -17.93 -26.58
C LYS A 4 13.66 -16.82 -25.53
N LEU A 5 13.62 -15.55 -25.95
CA LEU A 5 13.65 -14.40 -25.06
C LEU A 5 12.38 -14.30 -24.20
N ALA A 6 11.22 -14.67 -24.76
CA ALA A 6 9.96 -14.73 -24.05
C ALA A 6 9.94 -15.81 -22.95
N ALA A 7 10.71 -16.89 -23.08
CA ALA A 7 10.86 -17.91 -22.06
C ALA A 7 11.72 -17.46 -20.87
N LEU A 8 12.69 -16.56 -21.08
CA LEU A 8 13.57 -16.05 -20.03
C LEU A 8 12.83 -15.24 -18.97
N LYS A 9 13.36 -15.23 -17.75
CA LYS A 9 12.85 -14.42 -16.63
C LYS A 9 13.31 -12.96 -16.78
N VAL A 10 12.53 -12.03 -16.24
CA VAL A 10 12.88 -10.59 -16.22
C VAL A 10 14.31 -10.29 -15.71
N PRO A 11 14.83 -10.90 -14.63
CA PRO A 11 16.24 -10.71 -14.22
C PRO A 11 17.26 -11.14 -15.28
N GLU A 12 17.02 -12.24 -16.01
CA GLU A 12 17.90 -12.73 -17.08
C GLU A 12 17.92 -11.75 -18.26
N LEU A 13 16.74 -11.26 -18.68
CA LEU A 13 16.60 -10.23 -19.72
C LEU A 13 17.31 -8.91 -19.32
N LYS A 14 17.19 -8.49 -18.06
CA LYS A 14 17.94 -7.33 -17.55
C LYS A 14 19.44 -7.59 -17.52
N SER A 15 19.90 -8.80 -17.18
CA SER A 15 21.32 -9.13 -17.20
C SER A 15 21.92 -9.02 -18.61
N LEU A 16 21.20 -9.47 -19.64
CA LEU A 16 21.62 -9.35 -21.05
C LEU A 16 21.69 -7.88 -21.49
N LEU A 17 20.67 -7.08 -21.15
CA LEU A 17 20.65 -5.64 -21.46
C LEU A 17 21.78 -4.89 -20.74
N THR A 18 22.06 -5.20 -19.47
CA THR A 18 23.20 -4.63 -18.73
C THR A 18 24.54 -5.01 -19.37
N ALA A 19 24.72 -6.28 -19.75
CA ALA A 19 25.95 -6.74 -20.40
C ALA A 19 26.21 -6.07 -21.75
N ALA A 20 25.14 -5.65 -22.44
CA ALA A 20 25.19 -4.91 -23.70
C ALA A 20 25.05 -3.38 -23.54
N GLY A 21 25.09 -2.84 -22.31
CA GLY A 21 25.05 -1.39 -22.04
C GLY A 21 23.71 -0.69 -22.36
N LEU A 22 22.62 -1.46 -22.50
CA LEU A 22 21.29 -0.97 -22.88
C LEU A 22 20.42 -0.65 -21.65
N ALA A 23 19.42 0.21 -21.83
CA ALA A 23 18.47 0.57 -20.77
C ALA A 23 17.69 -0.64 -20.24
N ILE A 24 17.66 -0.81 -18.91
CA ILE A 24 16.99 -1.92 -18.21
C ILE A 24 15.59 -1.58 -17.66
N SER A 25 15.04 -0.43 -18.06
CA SER A 25 13.70 0.04 -17.71
C SER A 25 12.63 -0.50 -18.68
N GLY A 26 11.40 -0.64 -18.19
CA GLY A 26 10.25 -1.15 -18.95
C GLY A 26 9.70 -2.46 -18.41
N ASN A 27 8.58 -2.89 -18.99
CA ASN A 27 7.93 -4.17 -18.78
C ASN A 27 8.68 -5.29 -19.53
N LYS A 28 8.37 -6.56 -19.22
CA LYS A 28 8.96 -7.72 -19.91
C LYS A 28 8.94 -7.62 -21.46
N PRO A 29 7.84 -7.26 -22.16
CA PRO A 29 7.86 -7.09 -23.61
C PRO A 29 8.87 -6.02 -24.07
N ASP A 30 8.93 -4.86 -23.40
CA ASP A 30 9.85 -3.77 -23.75
C ASP A 30 11.32 -4.21 -23.68
N LEU A 31 11.67 -5.06 -22.69
CA LEU A 31 13.02 -5.63 -22.57
C LEU A 31 13.32 -6.64 -23.69
N ILE A 32 12.33 -7.45 -24.09
CA ILE A 32 12.47 -8.41 -25.20
C ILE A 32 12.62 -7.66 -26.52
N GLN A 33 11.80 -6.64 -26.77
CA GLN A 33 11.86 -5.84 -27.98
C GLN A 33 13.20 -5.11 -28.11
N ARG A 34 13.71 -4.51 -27.03
CA ARG A 34 15.04 -3.87 -27.02
C ARG A 34 16.19 -4.86 -27.33
N LEU A 35 16.06 -6.13 -26.94
CA LEU A 35 16.99 -7.20 -27.30
C LEU A 35 16.83 -7.68 -28.76
N LEU A 36 15.62 -7.63 -29.32
CA LEU A 36 15.37 -7.94 -30.74
C LEU A 36 15.91 -6.84 -31.67
N GLU A 37 15.80 -5.57 -31.25
CA GLU A 37 16.39 -4.40 -31.92
C GLU A 37 17.94 -4.42 -31.89
N ASN A 38 18.54 -5.11 -30.90
CA ASN A 38 19.98 -5.15 -30.67
C ASN A 38 20.51 -6.60 -30.68
N PRO A 39 20.59 -7.27 -31.85
CA PRO A 39 20.92 -8.70 -31.93
C PRO A 39 22.30 -9.05 -31.33
N ALA A 40 23.25 -8.11 -31.31
CA ALA A 40 24.55 -8.27 -30.64
C ALA A 40 24.42 -8.65 -29.14
N ALA A 41 23.41 -8.13 -28.43
CA ALA A 41 23.13 -8.48 -27.04
C ALA A 41 22.62 -9.92 -26.86
N THR A 42 22.13 -10.55 -27.94
CA THR A 42 21.56 -11.91 -27.95
C THR A 42 22.50 -12.97 -28.51
N ALA A 43 23.68 -12.58 -29.02
CA ALA A 43 24.66 -13.48 -29.62
C ALA A 43 25.05 -14.64 -28.68
N SER A 44 25.14 -14.39 -27.37
CA SER A 44 25.47 -15.40 -26.35
C SER A 44 24.35 -16.47 -26.12
N LEU A 45 23.12 -16.23 -26.60
CA LEU A 45 21.99 -17.17 -26.53
C LEU A 45 21.68 -17.88 -27.86
N GLY A 46 22.06 -17.25 -28.97
CA GLY A 46 22.10 -17.90 -30.27
C GLY A 46 23.37 -18.75 -30.34
N GLY A 47 23.33 -19.97 -29.78
CA GLY A 47 24.44 -20.93 -29.81
C GLY A 47 24.78 -21.46 -31.20
N GLY A 48 25.12 -20.55 -32.12
CA GLY A 48 25.82 -20.80 -33.36
C GLY A 48 27.32 -20.67 -33.10
N GLU A 49 28.01 -21.76 -33.40
CA GLU A 49 29.42 -21.91 -33.75
C GLU A 49 30.24 -20.60 -33.91
N PRO A 50 31.42 -20.48 -33.25
CA PRO A 50 32.23 -19.28 -33.34
C PRO A 50 32.88 -19.14 -34.72
N ALA A 51 32.29 -18.33 -35.59
CA ALA A 51 32.98 -17.80 -36.77
C ALA A 51 34.20 -16.95 -36.30
N PRO A 52 35.37 -17.07 -36.97
CA PRO A 52 36.65 -16.76 -36.34
C PRO A 52 36.93 -15.27 -36.16
N ALA A 53 37.78 -14.98 -35.17
CA ALA A 53 38.20 -13.64 -34.80
C ALA A 53 38.88 -12.87 -35.95
N ALA A 54 38.37 -11.68 -36.25
CA ALA A 54 39.14 -10.61 -36.88
C ALA A 54 39.84 -9.80 -35.77
N ALA A 55 41.18 -9.87 -35.73
CA ALA A 55 42.03 -9.17 -34.76
C ALA A 55 42.11 -7.64 -35.07
N PRO A 56 42.50 -6.80 -34.09
CA PRO A 56 42.29 -5.35 -34.15
C PRO A 56 43.42 -4.58 -34.84
N ALA A 57 43.10 -3.38 -35.33
CA ALA A 57 44.08 -2.35 -35.72
C ALA A 57 43.85 -1.07 -34.88
N PRO A 58 44.90 -0.48 -34.27
CA PRO A 58 44.79 0.72 -33.43
C PRO A 58 45.08 2.03 -34.20
N VAL A 59 45.01 3.15 -33.45
CA VAL A 59 45.46 4.53 -33.78
C VAL A 59 44.47 5.43 -34.55
N ALA A 60 43.86 6.39 -33.83
CA ALA A 60 44.09 7.84 -34.03
C ALA A 60 43.19 8.72 -33.12
N GLU A 61 43.77 9.32 -32.08
CA GLU A 61 43.42 10.71 -31.72
C GLU A 61 44.15 11.66 -32.70
N PRO A 62 43.59 12.83 -33.08
CA PRO A 62 43.79 14.02 -32.25
C PRO A 62 42.61 15.01 -32.19
N ALA A 63 42.77 16.02 -31.33
CA ALA A 63 41.75 17.00 -30.95
C ALA A 63 41.54 18.17 -31.94
N SER A 64 40.31 18.70 -31.96
CA SER A 64 39.95 20.13 -32.05
C SER A 64 38.43 20.26 -31.83
N ALA A 65 37.91 20.87 -30.75
CA ALA A 65 37.97 22.27 -30.30
C ALA A 65 36.84 23.16 -30.88
N SER A 66 36.12 23.86 -29.98
CA SER A 66 35.37 25.12 -30.18
C SER A 66 34.16 25.15 -31.14
N VAL A 67 33.08 25.94 -30.96
CA VAL A 67 32.53 26.77 -29.85
C VAL A 67 30.96 26.82 -30.00
N PRO A 68 30.13 27.87 -29.73
CA PRO A 68 28.98 27.68 -28.82
C PRO A 68 27.61 28.13 -29.39
N ASN A 69 26.62 28.27 -28.49
CA ASN A 69 25.55 29.27 -28.53
C ASN A 69 24.39 29.11 -29.54
N ALA A 70 23.19 28.78 -29.03
CA ALA A 70 21.94 29.48 -29.38
C ALA A 70 20.78 29.05 -28.45
N THR A 71 20.49 29.84 -27.42
CA THR A 71 19.12 29.95 -26.87
C THR A 71 18.22 30.60 -27.93
N PRO A 72 16.92 30.29 -27.91
CA PRO A 72 15.98 31.40 -27.91
C PRO A 72 14.92 31.26 -26.81
N ALA A 73 14.70 32.36 -26.08
CA ALA A 73 13.55 32.57 -25.24
C ALA A 73 12.70 33.69 -25.85
N ALA A 74 11.43 33.39 -26.12
CA ALA A 74 10.32 34.35 -26.29
C ALA A 74 9.02 33.55 -26.51
N ALA A 75 7.80 33.94 -26.15
CA ALA A 75 7.20 34.86 -25.16
C ALA A 75 5.81 35.22 -25.71
N ASN A 76 4.78 35.32 -24.85
CA ASN A 76 3.43 35.86 -25.11
C ASN A 76 2.56 35.12 -26.16
N THR A 77 1.30 34.81 -25.87
CA THR A 77 0.23 35.81 -25.60
C THR A 77 -0.80 35.39 -24.54
N ALA A 78 -1.61 36.35 -24.11
CA ALA A 78 -2.50 36.29 -22.93
C ALA A 78 -4.01 36.42 -23.28
N ALA A 79 -4.84 36.65 -22.25
CA ALA A 79 -6.30 36.85 -22.22
C ALA A 79 -7.15 35.57 -21.97
N ALA A 80 -8.19 35.55 -21.11
CA ALA A 80 -8.69 36.57 -20.16
C ALA A 80 -9.48 35.95 -18.96
N THR A 81 -9.56 36.72 -17.86
CA THR A 81 -10.50 36.60 -16.71
C THR A 81 -11.92 37.07 -17.08
N PRO A 82 -13.02 36.69 -16.39
CA PRO A 82 -13.41 37.08 -15.00
C PRO A 82 -13.83 35.88 -14.11
N ALA A 83 -14.05 35.88 -12.79
CA ALA A 83 -14.17 36.81 -11.65
C ALA A 83 -15.50 36.57 -10.88
N ALA A 84 -15.52 36.87 -9.57
CA ALA A 84 -16.63 36.70 -8.59
C ALA A 84 -16.93 35.25 -8.12
N ALA A 85 -17.37 34.97 -6.87
CA ALA A 85 -17.79 35.85 -5.78
C ALA A 85 -17.43 35.32 -4.36
N THR A 86 -17.51 36.22 -3.37
CA THR A 86 -17.26 36.07 -1.92
C THR A 86 -18.43 35.48 -1.12
N THR A 87 -18.17 34.92 0.08
CA THR A 87 -18.94 34.95 1.37
C THR A 87 -18.40 33.83 2.29
N THR A 88 -17.74 34.04 3.44
CA THR A 88 -18.10 34.61 4.77
C THR A 88 -19.06 33.79 5.64
N THR A 89 -18.85 33.87 6.98
CA THR A 89 -19.77 33.49 8.10
C THR A 89 -19.98 31.96 8.34
N THR A 90 -20.10 31.39 9.56
CA THR A 90 -20.27 31.93 10.94
C THR A 90 -19.69 30.97 12.01
N THR A 91 -19.24 31.53 13.14
CA THR A 91 -18.77 30.87 14.39
C THR A 91 -19.91 30.39 15.31
N GLN A 92 -19.74 29.25 16.01
CA GLN A 92 -20.23 28.92 17.38
C GLN A 92 -19.87 27.42 17.68
N SER A 93 -19.31 26.96 18.81
CA SER A 93 -19.11 27.44 20.19
C SER A 93 -20.22 27.14 21.22
N ILE A 94 -20.37 25.87 21.65
CA ILE A 94 -21.02 25.39 22.90
C ILE A 94 -20.33 24.02 23.23
N THR A 95 -19.56 23.77 24.31
CA THR A 95 -19.79 23.81 25.78
C THR A 95 -20.59 22.58 26.27
N THR A 96 -19.93 21.53 26.83
CA THR A 96 -19.89 21.11 28.27
C THR A 96 -21.26 20.55 28.76
N GLU A 97 -21.43 19.41 29.45
CA GLU A 97 -20.98 18.89 30.77
C GLU A 97 -21.33 17.37 30.85
N SER A 98 -20.56 16.45 31.46
CA SER A 98 -20.17 16.22 32.88
C SER A 98 -21.07 15.20 33.61
N ASN A 99 -20.50 14.55 34.65
CA ASN A 99 -21.08 13.58 35.60
C ASN A 99 -21.44 12.15 35.14
N SER A 100 -21.42 11.12 36.01
CA SER A 100 -20.66 10.83 37.25
C SER A 100 -21.03 9.44 37.79
N ASN A 101 -20.15 8.81 38.60
CA ASN A 101 -20.35 7.59 39.43
C ASN A 101 -20.69 6.27 38.67
N ALA A 102 -19.96 5.17 38.83
CA ALA A 102 -19.61 4.40 40.04
C ALA A 102 -20.76 3.54 40.59
N ASP A 103 -20.73 2.23 40.31
CA ASP A 103 -20.54 1.19 41.34
C ASP A 103 -20.04 -0.13 40.70
N ALA A 104 -19.56 -1.07 41.52
CA ALA A 104 -19.14 -2.43 41.17
C ALA A 104 -20.27 -3.45 41.55
N PRO A 105 -20.08 -4.77 41.72
CA PRO A 105 -18.94 -5.67 41.42
C PRO A 105 -19.33 -7.05 40.80
N THR A 106 -18.34 -7.97 40.64
CA THR A 106 -18.47 -9.47 40.61
C THR A 106 -19.28 -10.12 39.44
N THR A 107 -19.13 -11.38 38.98
CA THR A 107 -18.27 -12.59 39.17
C THR A 107 -18.63 -13.56 37.99
N SER A 108 -17.88 -14.56 37.51
CA SER A 108 -16.49 -15.05 37.63
C SER A 108 -16.29 -16.25 36.68
N SER A 109 -15.04 -16.76 36.57
CA SER A 109 -14.66 -18.12 36.08
C SER A 109 -14.78 -18.40 34.57
N ASP A 110 -13.99 -19.25 33.90
CA ASP A 110 -12.74 -20.03 34.06
C ASP A 110 -12.81 -21.06 32.89
N ASN A 111 -11.77 -21.66 32.28
CA ASN A 111 -10.34 -21.68 32.54
C ASN A 111 -9.52 -22.14 31.30
N ASN A 112 -8.19 -22.16 31.46
CA ASN A 112 -7.19 -22.97 30.73
C ASN A 112 -6.76 -22.49 29.32
N GLY A 113 -5.47 -22.23 29.05
CA GLY A 113 -4.25 -22.31 29.87
C GLY A 113 -3.01 -22.52 28.97
N THR A 114 -1.91 -21.80 29.20
CA THR A 114 -1.01 -21.28 28.13
C THR A 114 -0.12 -20.13 28.63
N THR A 115 0.64 -20.29 29.73
CA THR A 115 1.35 -19.17 30.38
C THR A 115 2.71 -18.84 29.76
N THR A 116 2.84 -17.68 29.10
CA THR A 116 4.14 -16.97 28.97
C THR A 116 3.97 -15.45 28.93
N ALA A 117 4.45 -14.77 29.97
CA ALA A 117 4.83 -13.34 30.04
C ALA A 117 3.93 -12.28 29.34
N ALA A 118 2.83 -11.87 29.99
CA ALA A 118 2.31 -10.50 30.13
C ALA A 118 2.24 -9.52 28.91
N GLY A 119 2.38 -9.97 27.67
CA GLY A 119 2.02 -9.21 26.47
C GLY A 119 0.51 -9.25 26.19
N PRO A 120 0.00 -8.47 25.22
CA PRO A 120 -1.34 -8.71 24.67
C PRO A 120 -1.42 -10.14 24.10
N SER A 121 -2.59 -10.76 24.26
CA SER A 121 -2.89 -12.11 23.75
C SER A 121 -2.71 -12.20 22.23
N GLU A 122 -2.47 -13.40 21.70
CA GLU A 122 -2.25 -13.57 20.25
C GLU A 122 -3.50 -13.18 19.43
N GLU A 123 -4.70 -13.53 19.90
CA GLU A 123 -5.98 -12.98 19.40
C GLU A 123 -5.99 -11.44 19.36
N GLU A 124 -5.63 -10.77 20.45
CA GLU A 124 -5.62 -9.29 20.50
C GLU A 124 -4.62 -8.68 19.51
N ARG A 125 -3.45 -9.29 19.34
CA ARG A 125 -2.47 -8.83 18.34
C ARG A 125 -3.00 -8.99 16.93
N ARG A 126 -3.65 -10.12 16.64
CA ARG A 126 -4.27 -10.38 15.33
C ARG A 126 -5.42 -9.40 15.06
N GLN A 127 -6.28 -9.14 16.02
CA GLN A 127 -7.35 -8.14 15.89
C GLN A 127 -6.79 -6.72 15.70
N ALA A 128 -5.75 -6.33 16.46
CA ALA A 128 -5.09 -5.04 16.30
C ALA A 128 -4.46 -4.87 14.90
N LEU A 129 -3.82 -5.92 14.38
CA LEU A 129 -3.21 -5.93 13.05
C LEU A 129 -4.27 -5.82 11.94
N ILE A 130 -5.40 -6.54 12.06
CA ILE A 130 -6.53 -6.43 11.12
C ILE A 130 -7.08 -4.99 11.13
N ALA A 131 -7.35 -4.43 12.32
CA ALA A 131 -7.86 -3.07 12.45
C ALA A 131 -6.89 -2.00 11.88
N GLU A 132 -5.58 -2.19 12.03
CA GLU A 132 -4.59 -1.32 11.39
C GLU A 132 -4.58 -1.46 9.86
N LEU A 133 -4.63 -2.69 9.33
CA LEU A 133 -4.66 -2.94 7.90
C LEU A 133 -5.93 -2.37 7.26
N GLU A 134 -7.09 -2.45 7.90
CA GLU A 134 -8.32 -1.78 7.48
C GLU A 134 -8.17 -0.25 7.47
N LYS A 135 -7.62 0.32 8.55
CA LYS A 135 -7.33 1.76 8.65
C LYS A 135 -6.33 2.22 7.58
N ARG A 136 -5.35 1.37 7.23
CA ARG A 136 -4.38 1.61 6.16
C ARG A 136 -5.02 1.48 4.77
N LYS A 137 -5.95 0.54 4.57
CA LYS A 137 -6.77 0.41 3.35
C LYS A 137 -7.63 1.64 3.12
N ALA A 138 -8.34 2.09 4.16
CA ALA A 138 -9.14 3.32 4.11
C ALA A 138 -8.29 4.58 3.84
N ARG A 139 -7.08 4.66 4.44
CA ARG A 139 -6.11 5.72 4.13
C ARG A 139 -5.62 5.63 2.70
N ALA A 140 -5.21 4.46 2.22
CA ALA A 140 -4.75 4.26 0.85
C ALA A 140 -5.82 4.70 -0.16
N ALA A 141 -7.07 4.28 0.02
CA ALA A 141 -8.21 4.73 -0.78
C ALA A 141 -8.37 6.27 -0.76
N LYS A 142 -8.32 6.89 0.42
CA LYS A 142 -8.44 8.35 0.59
C LYS A 142 -7.31 9.15 -0.06
N PHE A 143 -6.12 8.56 -0.19
CA PHE A 143 -4.93 9.18 -0.81
C PHE A 143 -4.64 8.65 -2.23
N GLY A 144 -5.53 7.88 -2.84
CA GLY A 144 -5.36 7.34 -4.20
C GLY A 144 -4.21 6.33 -4.35
N GLN A 145 -3.74 5.72 -3.26
CA GLN A 145 -2.70 4.69 -3.29
C GLN A 145 -3.30 3.32 -3.68
N PRO A 146 -2.54 2.48 -4.42
CA PRO A 146 -3.02 1.16 -4.85
C PRO A 146 -3.30 0.25 -3.64
N LEU A 147 -4.52 -0.31 -3.60
CA LEU A 147 -5.02 -1.10 -2.47
C LEU A 147 -4.45 -2.51 -2.37
N GLY A 148 -3.95 -3.06 -3.49
CA GLY A 148 -3.68 -4.49 -3.65
C GLY A 148 -2.58 -5.07 -2.76
N GLU A 149 -1.69 -4.27 -2.17
CA GLU A 149 -0.73 -4.75 -1.16
C GLU A 149 -1.39 -4.87 0.22
N VAL A 150 -2.21 -3.90 0.60
CA VAL A 150 -2.88 -3.87 1.92
C VAL A 150 -3.96 -4.93 1.99
N GLU A 151 -4.71 -5.14 0.90
CA GLU A 151 -5.75 -6.17 0.80
C GLU A 151 -5.16 -7.58 0.93
N ARG A 152 -4.05 -7.89 0.26
CA ARG A 152 -3.36 -9.19 0.41
C ARG A 152 -2.84 -9.43 1.83
N LYS A 153 -2.32 -8.40 2.50
CA LYS A 153 -1.90 -8.51 3.92
C LYS A 153 -3.10 -8.77 4.83
N LEU A 154 -4.22 -8.08 4.60
CA LEU A 154 -5.46 -8.27 5.36
C LEU A 154 -6.03 -9.70 5.17
N GLU A 155 -6.14 -10.17 3.92
CA GLU A 155 -6.56 -11.54 3.61
C GLU A 155 -5.64 -12.59 4.22
N ARG A 156 -4.31 -12.37 4.21
CA ARG A 156 -3.34 -13.26 4.87
C ARG A 156 -3.55 -13.29 6.39
N ALA A 157 -3.68 -12.14 7.05
CA ALA A 157 -3.90 -12.05 8.49
C ALA A 157 -5.23 -12.72 8.92
N ILE A 158 -6.26 -12.63 8.08
CA ILE A 158 -7.54 -13.32 8.29
C ILE A 158 -7.38 -14.83 8.07
N LYS A 159 -6.71 -15.27 7.00
CA LYS A 159 -6.68 -16.69 6.59
C LYS A 159 -5.62 -17.56 7.29
N PHE A 160 -4.45 -17.01 7.57
CA PHE A 160 -3.28 -17.74 8.08
C PHE A 160 -2.75 -17.19 9.41
N GLY A 161 -3.25 -16.05 9.89
CA GLY A 161 -2.78 -15.41 11.11
C GLY A 161 -1.56 -14.50 10.86
N LEU A 162 -0.80 -14.24 11.92
CA LEU A 162 0.33 -13.31 11.89
C LEU A 162 1.56 -13.92 11.20
N ASP A 163 2.08 -13.22 10.19
CA ASP A 163 3.43 -13.41 9.69
C ASP A 163 4.39 -12.55 10.54
N ALA A 164 5.50 -13.12 11.03
CA ALA A 164 6.43 -12.42 11.91
C ALA A 164 7.06 -11.14 11.29
N SER A 165 7.03 -11.03 9.95
CA SER A 165 7.45 -9.83 9.23
C SER A 165 6.41 -8.70 9.32
N ASP A 166 5.11 -9.03 9.25
CA ASP A 166 4.03 -8.03 9.33
C ASP A 166 3.83 -7.53 10.77
N GLU A 167 4.04 -8.40 11.77
CA GLU A 167 4.04 -8.02 13.20
C GLU A 167 5.16 -7.00 13.51
N ALA A 168 6.34 -7.17 12.91
CA ALA A 168 7.46 -6.23 13.05
C ALA A 168 7.20 -4.87 12.39
N ASP A 169 6.59 -4.84 11.21
CA ASP A 169 6.19 -3.60 10.52
C ASP A 169 5.19 -2.78 11.37
N VAL A 170 4.17 -3.45 11.93
CA VAL A 170 3.15 -2.84 12.80
C VAL A 170 3.74 -2.37 14.13
N ALA A 171 4.54 -3.19 14.80
CA ALA A 171 5.22 -2.80 16.04
C ALA A 171 6.13 -1.57 15.85
N LYS A 172 6.74 -1.42 14.66
CA LYS A 172 7.57 -0.28 14.30
C LYS A 172 6.77 1.00 14.02
N LEU A 173 5.51 0.89 13.59
CA LEU A 173 4.59 2.04 13.44
C LEU A 173 4.00 2.50 14.78
N GLY A 174 3.85 1.59 15.75
CA GLY A 174 3.47 1.92 17.13
C GLY A 174 4.55 2.68 17.91
N GLN A 175 5.82 2.62 17.49
CA GLN A 175 6.88 3.45 18.06
C GLN A 175 6.78 4.89 17.58
N ALA A 176 6.82 5.84 18.52
CA ALA A 176 6.88 7.26 18.21
C ALA A 176 8.04 7.57 17.25
N LEU A 177 7.76 8.32 16.17
CA LEU A 177 8.75 8.75 15.17
C LEU A 177 9.80 9.69 15.82
N GLY A 178 10.82 9.09 16.45
CA GLY A 178 11.89 9.80 17.14
C GLY A 178 12.79 8.92 18.00
N THR A 179 12.27 7.80 18.54
CA THR A 179 13.02 6.95 19.49
C THR A 179 14.07 6.02 18.83
N GLN A 180 14.01 5.80 17.52
CA GLN A 180 14.86 4.84 16.80
C GLN A 180 16.34 5.23 16.63
N ARG A 181 16.80 6.44 17.03
CA ARG A 181 18.11 6.97 16.57
C ARG A 181 19.35 6.62 17.41
N ASN A 182 19.22 6.06 18.63
CA ASN A 182 20.37 5.93 19.55
C ASN A 182 20.95 4.51 19.75
N GLN A 183 20.46 3.47 19.07
CA GLN A 183 20.84 2.06 19.31
C GLN A 183 22.12 1.57 18.57
N LYS A 184 22.97 2.45 17.99
CA LYS A 184 24.15 2.00 17.20
C LYS A 184 25.50 2.67 17.53
N LYS A 185 25.70 3.23 18.73
CA LYS A 185 27.03 3.65 19.24
C LYS A 185 27.13 3.59 20.78
N SER A 186 27.28 2.39 21.35
CA SER A 186 27.71 2.23 22.76
C SER A 186 28.21 0.81 23.10
N SER A 187 29.21 0.31 22.36
CA SER A 187 30.11 -0.72 22.91
C SER A 187 31.07 -0.04 23.90
N GLY A 188 30.64 0.14 25.15
CA GLY A 188 31.32 0.98 26.13
C GLY A 188 30.79 0.82 27.55
N GLU A 189 31.09 -0.34 28.14
CA GLU A 189 31.47 -0.57 29.54
C GLU A 189 30.88 0.28 30.71
N LYS A 190 30.29 -0.43 31.70
CA LYS A 190 30.02 -0.05 33.12
C LYS A 190 29.08 1.15 33.40
N SER A 191 27.91 0.87 34.00
CA SER A 191 27.71 0.94 35.48
C SER A 191 26.22 0.97 35.92
N ASN A 192 25.99 0.53 37.17
CA ASN A 192 24.83 0.76 38.09
C ASN A 192 23.39 0.82 37.53
N LYS A 193 22.50 -0.09 37.91
CA LYS A 193 21.82 -0.22 39.22
C LYS A 193 20.85 0.96 39.55
N ASN A 194 19.56 0.64 39.58
CA ASN A 194 18.49 1.08 40.52
C ASN A 194 17.27 1.83 39.93
N VAL A 195 16.11 1.61 40.58
CA VAL A 195 14.80 2.32 40.50
C VAL A 195 14.08 2.18 39.13
N GLU A 196 13.05 1.34 38.94
CA GLU A 196 11.72 1.30 39.59
C GLU A 196 10.79 2.46 39.20
N ALA A 197 10.12 2.33 38.04
CA ALA A 197 8.88 3.07 37.72
C ALA A 197 8.05 2.26 36.72
N LYS A 198 6.89 1.78 37.17
CA LYS A 198 5.95 0.93 36.44
C LYS A 198 4.81 1.80 35.90
N PRO A 199 4.68 2.07 34.59
CA PRO A 199 3.47 2.68 34.06
C PRO A 199 2.35 1.63 34.04
N GLU A 200 1.20 1.97 34.61
CA GLU A 200 0.05 1.09 34.69
C GLU A 200 -0.54 0.81 33.30
N LYS A 201 -0.96 -0.43 33.09
CA LYS A 201 -1.78 -0.79 31.93
C LYS A 201 -3.19 -0.25 32.21
N GLN A 202 -3.66 0.68 31.39
CA GLN A 202 -5.08 1.04 31.38
C GLN A 202 -5.85 -0.03 30.62
N ASP A 203 -6.85 -0.62 31.27
CA ASP A 203 -7.74 -1.61 30.66
C ASP A 203 -8.55 -0.99 29.53
N LYS A 204 -8.73 -1.75 28.45
CA LYS A 204 -9.64 -1.35 27.36
C LYS A 204 -11.07 -1.53 27.87
N PRO A 205 -11.92 -0.48 27.90
CA PRO A 205 -13.32 -0.66 28.25
C PRO A 205 -14.00 -1.54 27.20
N VAL A 206 -14.81 -2.49 27.65
CA VAL A 206 -15.65 -3.31 26.79
C VAL A 206 -16.83 -2.45 26.34
N GLU A 207 -16.81 -1.96 25.10
CA GLU A 207 -17.90 -1.15 24.52
C GLU A 207 -19.25 -1.85 24.74
N THR A 208 -20.13 -1.20 25.52
CA THR A 208 -21.47 -1.71 25.82
C THR A 208 -22.34 -1.70 24.56
N GLU A 209 -23.44 -2.46 24.56
CA GLU A 209 -24.33 -2.51 23.39
C GLU A 209 -24.95 -1.14 23.05
N GLU A 210 -25.17 -0.30 24.07
CA GLU A 210 -25.66 1.07 23.92
C GLU A 210 -24.61 1.99 23.25
N GLU A 211 -23.33 1.84 23.59
CA GLU A 211 -22.24 2.57 22.92
C GLU A 211 -22.08 2.15 21.44
N LYS A 212 -22.28 0.86 21.15
CA LYS A 212 -22.33 0.34 19.77
C LYS A 212 -23.53 0.88 19.00
N GLN A 213 -24.71 1.02 19.63
CA GLN A 213 -25.87 1.66 19.00
C GLN A 213 -25.64 3.16 18.75
N ALA A 214 -25.06 3.90 19.70
CA ALA A 214 -24.69 5.30 19.52
C ALA A 214 -23.68 5.49 18.36
N ARG A 215 -22.70 4.58 18.24
CA ARG A 215 -21.73 4.56 17.13
C ARG A 215 -22.38 4.23 15.78
N LEU A 216 -23.39 3.36 15.76
CA LEU A 216 -24.20 3.06 14.57
C LEU A 216 -25.01 4.29 14.13
N ALA A 217 -25.67 4.96 15.07
CA ALA A 217 -26.42 6.20 14.81
C ALA A 217 -25.52 7.33 14.30
N GLN A 218 -24.29 7.48 14.83
CA GLN A 218 -23.31 8.43 14.29
C GLN A 218 -22.88 8.08 12.86
N LEU A 219 -22.67 6.79 12.56
CA LEU A 219 -22.33 6.34 11.20
C LEU A 219 -23.47 6.58 10.20
N GLU A 220 -24.73 6.45 10.61
CA GLU A 220 -25.89 6.78 9.78
C GLU A 220 -26.01 8.29 9.54
N ALA A 221 -25.85 9.10 10.59
CA ALA A 221 -25.84 10.55 10.47
C ALA A 221 -24.67 11.05 9.58
N GLU A 222 -23.48 10.45 9.68
CA GLU A 222 -22.35 10.78 8.80
C GLU A 222 -22.59 10.32 7.35
N LYS A 223 -23.19 9.14 7.14
CA LYS A 223 -23.61 8.67 5.80
C LYS A 223 -24.63 9.60 5.15
N GLU A 224 -25.64 10.08 5.89
CA GLU A 224 -26.62 11.02 5.35
C GLU A 224 -25.99 12.38 5.01
N LYS A 225 -25.08 12.86 5.87
CA LYS A 225 -24.31 14.09 5.64
C LYS A 225 -23.34 13.94 4.46
N ALA A 226 -22.78 12.75 4.25
CA ALA A 226 -21.99 12.39 3.09
C ALA A 226 -22.85 12.30 1.81
N ARG A 227 -24.07 11.75 1.88
CA ARG A 227 -25.04 11.75 0.76
C ARG A 227 -25.41 13.17 0.34
N LYS A 228 -25.77 14.03 1.30
CA LYS A 228 -26.06 15.46 1.07
C LYS A 228 -24.85 16.23 0.51
N ARG A 229 -23.62 15.86 0.92
CA ARG A 229 -22.38 16.41 0.33
C ARG A 229 -22.17 15.91 -1.10
N ALA A 230 -22.34 14.62 -1.36
CA ALA A 230 -22.21 14.05 -2.70
C ALA A 230 -23.21 14.69 -3.67
N GLU A 231 -24.46 14.88 -3.23
CA GLU A 231 -25.51 15.59 -3.95
C GLU A 231 -25.13 17.04 -4.25
N ARG A 232 -24.68 17.80 -3.24
CA ARG A 232 -24.21 19.19 -3.42
C ARG A 232 -22.98 19.32 -4.33
N PHE A 233 -22.17 18.27 -4.47
CA PHE A 233 -20.99 18.23 -5.34
C PHE A 233 -21.25 17.53 -6.68
N GLY A 234 -22.50 17.14 -7.00
CA GLY A 234 -22.82 16.43 -8.24
C GLY A 234 -22.27 15.00 -8.32
N LEU A 235 -21.66 14.49 -7.24
CA LEU A 235 -21.20 13.11 -7.07
C LEU A 235 -22.32 12.18 -6.61
N VAL A 236 -23.59 12.49 -6.92
CA VAL A 236 -24.69 11.53 -6.73
C VAL A 236 -24.30 10.27 -7.51
N PRO A 237 -24.17 9.09 -6.88
CA PRO A 237 -24.23 7.84 -7.61
C PRO A 237 -25.66 7.79 -8.16
N LYS A 238 -25.79 8.27 -9.40
CA LYS A 238 -27.03 8.27 -10.19
C LYS A 238 -27.55 6.84 -10.10
N GLU A 239 -28.64 6.63 -9.36
CA GLU A 239 -28.99 5.32 -8.81
C GLU A 239 -28.84 4.27 -9.92
N GLU A 240 -27.87 3.35 -9.74
CA GLU A 240 -27.56 2.30 -10.73
C GLU A 240 -28.89 1.64 -11.04
N SER A 241 -29.40 1.85 -12.26
CA SER A 241 -30.80 1.57 -12.53
C SER A 241 -31.08 0.09 -12.24
N ALA A 242 -32.31 -0.26 -11.90
CA ALA A 242 -32.63 -1.66 -11.59
C ALA A 242 -32.18 -2.63 -12.71
N GLU A 243 -32.16 -2.15 -13.96
CA GLU A 243 -31.57 -2.86 -15.11
C GLU A 243 -30.05 -3.11 -15.00
N GLU A 244 -29.25 -2.15 -14.52
CA GLU A 244 -27.80 -2.29 -14.42
C GLU A 244 -27.41 -3.25 -13.29
N MET A 245 -28.09 -3.21 -12.14
CA MET A 245 -27.94 -4.23 -11.10
C MET A 245 -28.43 -5.61 -11.57
N GLU A 246 -29.54 -5.72 -12.32
CA GLU A 246 -29.97 -7.01 -12.88
C GLU A 246 -28.94 -7.54 -13.90
N LYS A 247 -28.41 -6.68 -14.77
CA LYS A 247 -27.41 -7.02 -15.80
C LYS A 247 -26.08 -7.48 -15.17
N LYS A 248 -25.69 -6.89 -14.03
CA LYS A 248 -24.55 -7.32 -13.21
C LYS A 248 -24.81 -8.71 -12.61
N ARG A 249 -25.95 -8.91 -11.94
CA ARG A 249 -26.37 -10.22 -11.38
C ARG A 249 -26.46 -11.32 -12.45
N LYS A 250 -26.93 -10.99 -13.65
CA LYS A 250 -27.07 -11.91 -14.80
C LYS A 250 -25.73 -12.26 -15.44
N ARG A 251 -24.74 -11.35 -15.39
CA ARG A 251 -23.34 -11.62 -15.77
C ARG A 251 -22.65 -12.52 -14.74
N GLU A 252 -22.84 -12.25 -13.46
CA GLU A 252 -22.25 -13.02 -12.35
C GLU A 252 -22.80 -14.46 -12.30
N ALA A 253 -24.11 -14.65 -12.45
CA ALA A 253 -24.72 -15.98 -12.59
C ALA A 253 -24.21 -16.75 -13.82
N LYS A 254 -23.93 -16.06 -14.93
CA LYS A 254 -23.31 -16.67 -16.13
C LYS A 254 -21.84 -17.06 -15.92
N PHE A 255 -21.15 -16.45 -14.97
CA PHE A 255 -19.75 -16.74 -14.68
C PHE A 255 -19.61 -17.89 -13.68
N ASN A 256 -20.48 -17.97 -12.66
CA ASN A 256 -20.48 -19.07 -11.69
C ASN A 256 -21.19 -20.35 -12.16
N GLY A 257 -22.11 -20.29 -13.14
CA GLY A 257 -22.89 -21.45 -13.59
C GLY A 257 -22.15 -22.47 -14.50
N GLY A 258 -20.81 -22.44 -14.56
CA GLY A 258 -20.02 -23.16 -15.55
C GLY A 258 -19.42 -24.52 -15.14
N GLU A 259 -19.34 -24.83 -13.84
CA GLU A 259 -18.40 -25.87 -13.34
C GLU A 259 -18.98 -27.27 -13.06
N GLU A 260 -20.29 -27.51 -13.17
CA GLU A 260 -20.92 -28.79 -12.75
C GLU A 260 -21.09 -29.87 -13.82
N LYS A 261 -20.37 -29.82 -14.96
CA LYS A 261 -20.49 -30.87 -16.00
C LYS A 261 -19.15 -31.47 -16.46
N LYS A 262 -18.51 -32.23 -15.58
CA LYS A 262 -17.61 -33.37 -15.92
C LYS A 262 -17.13 -34.17 -14.69
N ILE A 263 -18.06 -34.85 -14.01
CA ILE A 263 -17.71 -36.10 -13.30
C ILE A 263 -18.40 -37.21 -14.08
N LYS A 264 -17.61 -37.96 -14.85
CA LYS A 264 -18.07 -39.05 -15.69
C LYS A 264 -17.57 -40.36 -15.06
N THR A 265 -18.50 -41.11 -14.50
CA THR A 265 -18.38 -42.55 -14.23
C THR A 265 -18.18 -43.33 -15.51
#